data_AF-A0A858ASZ9-F1
#
_entry.id   AF-A0A858ASZ9-F1
#
_cell.length_a   1.000
_cell.length_b   1.000
_cell.length_c   1.000
_cell.angle_alpha   90.00
_cell.angle_beta   90.00
_cell.angle_gamma   90.00
#
_symmetry.space_group_name_H-M   'P 1'
#
loop_
_entity.id
_entity.type
_entity.pdbx_description
1 polymer ?
#
loop_
_entity_poly.entity_id
_entity_poly.type
_entity_poly.pdbx_seq_one_letter_code
_entity_poly.pdbx_strand_id
1 'polypeptide(L)'
;MLKLLSLIGTFGVSTSAITPVVVMNEQTRETSSTSVEQGVMRITVDNRKHFDSDGKIIPSTQDYKEVLIKAIDEQRAFNQQNNVTNFKITNSITRLPGISFDGSLQVGRQLSKLINAKEYEVLSMNVTVEKLDNRGNYTYAIGYEAIADGEMVKEDLYGYQRLQSLADFQIKPGYNMTFDTEYTISESIEHTDKQYNSNISLPKLGIDFLASQVIDMFNYQPNNLNQNAIDYINSTLNVKISNTSALNVYKAINNNGVYEMGEIISNNEMVTEEYFYVSFNSTDASGVFNMLVKK
;
A
#
# COMPACT_ATOMS: atom_id res chain seq x y z
N MET A 1 45.50 -2.02 37.85
CA MET A 1 45.08 -1.65 36.49
C MET A 1 46.33 -1.52 35.62
N LEU A 2 46.20 -1.93 34.34
CA LEU A 2 47.24 -2.40 33.40
C LEU A 2 47.71 -3.86 33.58
N LYS A 3 47.87 -4.52 32.40
CA LYS A 3 48.39 -5.86 32.04
C LYS A 3 47.32 -6.95 31.89
N LEU A 4 46.83 -7.32 30.70
CA LEU A 4 47.46 -7.71 29.41
C LEU A 4 48.07 -9.13 29.44
N LEU A 5 47.56 -9.98 28.54
CA LEU A 5 48.10 -11.23 27.98
C LEU A 5 48.27 -12.42 28.94
N SER A 6 48.17 -13.69 28.55
CA SER A 6 47.58 -14.42 27.43
C SER A 6 48.05 -15.88 27.62
N LEU A 7 47.15 -16.82 27.36
CA LEU A 7 47.41 -18.10 26.67
C LEU A 7 48.25 -19.23 27.32
N ILE A 8 47.88 -20.44 26.87
CA ILE A 8 48.55 -21.75 26.92
C ILE A 8 48.14 -22.55 28.16
N GLY A 9 47.43 -23.67 28.08
CA GLY A 9 47.43 -24.80 27.12
C GLY A 9 47.13 -26.05 27.98
N THR A 10 46.71 -27.23 27.54
CA THR A 10 46.58 -27.81 26.20
C THR A 10 45.99 -29.23 26.40
N PHE A 11 45.22 -29.70 25.41
CA PHE A 11 45.01 -31.10 24.98
C PHE A 11 44.28 -32.14 25.86
N GLY A 12 43.23 -32.73 25.26
CA GLY A 12 42.65 -34.02 25.63
C GLY A 12 41.45 -34.36 24.76
N VAL A 13 41.69 -35.03 23.63
CA VAL A 13 40.77 -35.31 22.52
C VAL A 13 39.81 -36.47 22.86
N SER A 14 38.53 -36.38 22.50
CA SER A 14 37.85 -37.46 21.76
C SER A 14 36.51 -37.02 21.16
N THR A 15 36.41 -37.34 19.89
CA THR A 15 35.32 -37.22 18.92
C THR A 15 33.98 -37.80 19.37
N SER A 16 32.92 -37.01 19.28
CA SER A 16 31.69 -37.44 18.63
C SER A 16 31.03 -36.21 18.00
N ALA A 17 31.19 -36.08 16.68
CA ALA A 17 30.42 -35.12 15.91
C ALA A 17 28.98 -35.65 15.90
N ILE A 18 28.18 -35.21 16.86
CA ILE A 18 26.73 -35.27 16.74
C ILE A 18 26.38 -34.12 15.80
N THR A 19 26.29 -34.40 14.50
CA THR A 19 25.64 -33.48 13.58
C THR A 19 24.19 -33.36 14.07
N PRO A 20 23.71 -32.17 14.47
CA PRO A 20 22.29 -32.01 14.70
C PRO A 20 21.60 -32.28 13.37
N VAL A 21 20.80 -33.34 13.31
CA VAL A 21 19.81 -33.48 12.25
C VAL A 21 18.82 -32.34 12.48
N VAL A 22 19.02 -31.24 11.76
CA VAL A 22 17.96 -30.26 11.57
C VAL A 22 16.94 -30.95 10.67
N VAL A 23 15.94 -31.56 11.29
CA VAL A 23 14.72 -31.91 10.58
C VAL A 23 14.08 -30.57 10.20
N MET A 24 14.37 -30.09 8.99
CA MET A 24 13.57 -29.06 8.35
C MET A 24 12.20 -29.69 8.10
N ASN A 25 11.30 -29.57 9.07
CA ASN A 25 9.90 -29.58 8.76
C ASN A 25 9.64 -28.31 7.96
N GLU A 26 9.71 -28.44 6.63
CA GLU A 26 9.08 -27.49 5.72
C GLU A 26 7.56 -27.57 5.93
N GLN A 27 7.09 -26.93 7.01
CA GLN A 27 5.86 -26.19 6.88
C GLN A 27 6.23 -24.94 6.10
N THR A 28 6.18 -25.03 4.78
CA THR A 28 5.95 -23.90 3.89
C THR A 28 4.62 -23.27 4.28
N ARG A 29 4.63 -22.51 5.39
CA ARG A 29 3.81 -21.32 5.43
C ARG A 29 4.41 -20.44 4.35
N GLU A 30 3.73 -20.37 3.22
CA GLU A 30 3.82 -19.26 2.30
C GLU A 30 3.61 -17.99 3.11
N THR A 31 4.67 -17.46 3.71
CA THR A 31 4.71 -16.07 4.13
C THR A 31 4.83 -15.29 2.84
N SER A 32 3.68 -14.98 2.25
CA SER A 32 3.54 -13.87 1.32
C SER A 32 4.17 -12.67 1.99
N SER A 33 5.38 -12.27 1.58
CA SER A 33 6.01 -11.06 2.08
C SER A 33 5.35 -9.89 1.38
N THR A 34 4.14 -9.55 1.81
CA THR A 34 3.43 -8.41 1.26
C THR A 34 4.16 -7.16 1.75
N SER A 35 4.83 -6.50 0.81
CA SER A 35 5.57 -5.26 1.06
C SER A 35 4.59 -4.21 1.60
N VAL A 36 4.76 -3.83 2.87
CA VAL A 36 4.03 -2.71 3.46
C VAL A 36 4.70 -1.43 2.98
N GLU A 37 3.96 -0.63 2.24
CA GLU A 37 4.39 0.67 1.74
C GLU A 37 4.06 1.75 2.76
N GLN A 38 4.91 2.79 2.81
CA GLN A 38 4.71 3.95 3.67
C GLN A 38 4.36 5.18 2.82
N GLY A 39 3.51 6.05 3.35
CA GLY A 39 3.12 7.29 2.69
C GLY A 39 2.66 8.36 3.67
N VAL A 40 2.20 9.49 3.14
CA VAL A 40 1.75 10.63 3.95
C VAL A 40 0.48 11.24 3.37
N MET A 41 -0.53 11.41 4.22
CA MET A 41 -1.72 12.20 3.95
C MET A 41 -1.63 13.55 4.68
N ARG A 42 -2.06 14.64 4.05
CA ARG A 42 -2.02 15.99 4.65
C ARG A 42 -3.37 16.66 4.61
N ILE A 43 -3.70 17.35 5.70
CA ILE A 43 -4.88 18.22 5.79
C ILE A 43 -4.44 19.56 6.35
N THR A 44 -4.75 20.63 5.62
CA THR A 44 -4.44 22.01 6.03
C THR A 44 -5.72 22.80 6.17
N VAL A 45 -5.90 23.37 7.36
CA VAL A 45 -7.02 24.24 7.70
C VAL A 45 -6.55 25.68 7.69
N ASP A 46 -7.19 26.48 6.85
CA ASP A 46 -6.99 27.91 6.82
C ASP A 46 -7.98 28.61 7.77
N ASN A 47 -7.46 29.18 8.85
CA ASN A 47 -8.28 29.77 9.90
C ASN A 47 -8.86 31.15 9.52
N ARG A 48 -8.71 31.63 8.27
CA ARG A 48 -9.23 32.94 7.82
C ARG A 48 -10.68 33.25 8.22
N LYS A 49 -11.58 32.25 8.31
CA LYS A 49 -12.98 32.46 8.74
C LYS A 49 -13.12 32.93 10.19
N HIS A 50 -12.09 32.74 11.01
CA HIS A 50 -12.03 33.19 12.41
C HIS A 50 -11.33 34.54 12.56
N PHE A 51 -11.07 35.29 11.49
CA PHE A 51 -10.43 36.60 11.57
C PHE A 51 -11.23 37.66 10.83
N ASP A 52 -11.32 38.85 11.41
CA ASP A 52 -11.90 40.02 10.76
C ASP A 52 -10.94 40.62 9.70
N SER A 53 -11.40 41.66 9.00
CA SER A 53 -10.60 42.38 8.00
C SER A 53 -9.34 43.03 8.58
N ASP A 54 -9.34 43.34 9.87
CA ASP A 54 -8.19 43.93 10.58
C ASP A 54 -7.24 42.83 11.09
N GLY A 55 -7.58 41.55 10.87
CA GLY A 55 -6.80 40.40 11.25
C GLY A 55 -6.86 40.07 12.74
N LYS A 56 -7.89 40.54 13.46
CA LYS A 56 -8.22 40.15 14.83
C LYS A 56 -9.13 38.94 14.82
N ILE A 57 -8.99 38.10 15.85
CA ILE A 57 -9.72 36.85 15.94
C ILE A 57 -11.19 37.10 16.34
N ILE A 58 -12.10 36.37 15.70
CA ILE A 58 -13.54 36.34 15.96
C ILE A 58 -13.86 34.95 16.54
N PRO A 59 -14.07 34.85 17.87
CA PRO A 59 -14.48 33.60 18.50
C PRO A 59 -15.75 33.06 17.84
N SER A 60 -15.67 31.86 17.31
CA SER A 60 -16.74 31.22 16.55
C SER A 60 -16.43 29.76 16.29
N THR A 61 -17.47 29.00 15.95
CA THR A 61 -17.35 27.68 15.34
C THR A 61 -17.66 27.81 13.86
N GLN A 62 -16.80 27.28 13.01
CA GLN A 62 -16.93 27.33 11.56
C GLN A 62 -16.81 25.92 10.99
N ASP A 63 -17.65 25.60 10.02
CA ASP A 63 -17.58 24.32 9.32
C ASP A 63 -16.55 24.38 8.18
N TYR A 64 -15.68 23.39 8.18
CA TYR A 64 -14.60 23.14 7.24
C TYR A 64 -14.74 21.79 6.55
N LYS A 65 -15.93 21.17 6.54
CA LYS A 65 -16.14 19.84 5.95
C LYS A 65 -15.54 19.65 4.55
N GLU A 66 -15.59 20.67 3.69
CA GLU A 66 -15.03 20.61 2.33
C GLU A 66 -13.51 20.39 2.32
N VAL A 67 -12.80 20.85 3.36
CA VAL A 67 -11.36 20.60 3.52
C VAL A 67 -11.11 19.12 3.79
N LEU A 68 -11.94 18.51 4.64
CA LEU A 68 -11.82 17.09 4.97
C LEU A 68 -12.25 16.20 3.80
N ILE A 69 -13.37 16.54 3.14
CA ILE A 69 -13.87 15.84 1.94
C ILE A 69 -12.77 15.79 0.89
N LYS A 70 -12.19 16.94 0.55
CA LYS A 70 -11.10 17.02 -0.43
C LYS A 70 -9.94 16.10 -0.09
N ALA A 71 -9.48 16.10 1.16
CA ALA A 71 -8.35 15.26 1.57
C ALA A 71 -8.68 13.76 1.51
N ILE A 72 -9.90 13.38 1.91
CA ILE A 72 -10.37 11.98 1.80
C ILE A 72 -10.47 11.57 0.34
N ASP A 73 -11.05 12.40 -0.53
CA ASP A 73 -11.18 12.14 -1.97
C ASP A 73 -9.82 11.98 -2.66
N GLU A 74 -8.87 12.86 -2.36
CA GLU A 74 -7.50 12.76 -2.89
C GLU A 74 -6.84 11.44 -2.49
N GLN A 75 -6.99 11.02 -1.22
CA GLN A 75 -6.44 9.76 -0.75
C GLN A 75 -7.18 8.54 -1.34
N ARG A 76 -8.50 8.59 -1.50
CA ARG A 76 -9.30 7.53 -2.12
C ARG A 76 -8.94 7.37 -3.61
N ALA A 77 -8.77 8.47 -4.33
CA ALA A 77 -8.33 8.46 -5.72
C ALA A 77 -6.92 7.86 -5.86
N PHE A 78 -5.98 8.26 -4.97
CA PHE A 78 -4.66 7.63 -4.91
C PHE A 78 -4.78 6.12 -4.66
N ASN A 79 -5.59 5.70 -3.69
CA ASN A 79 -5.77 4.30 -3.36
C ASN A 79 -6.33 3.51 -4.55
N GLN A 80 -7.33 4.06 -5.25
CA GLN A 80 -7.91 3.41 -6.43
C GLN A 80 -6.92 3.30 -7.59
N GLN A 81 -6.18 4.37 -7.89
CA GLN A 81 -5.19 4.36 -8.97
C GLN A 81 -4.05 3.38 -8.71
N ASN A 82 -3.69 3.20 -7.44
CA ASN A 82 -2.58 2.34 -7.01
C ASN A 82 -3.04 0.97 -6.52
N ASN A 83 -4.30 0.60 -6.75
CA ASN A 83 -4.90 -0.65 -6.28
C ASN A 83 -4.56 -0.96 -4.81
N VAL A 84 -4.61 0.07 -3.97
CA VAL A 84 -4.22 0.00 -2.57
C VAL A 84 -5.24 -0.79 -1.78
N THR A 85 -4.75 -1.73 -1.00
CA THR A 85 -5.48 -2.49 0.02
C THR A 85 -4.92 -2.16 1.41
N ASN A 86 -5.74 -2.41 2.44
CA ASN A 86 -5.32 -2.31 3.85
C ASN A 86 -4.75 -0.95 4.29
N PHE A 87 -5.22 0.16 3.70
CA PHE A 87 -4.75 1.50 4.07
C PHE A 87 -5.02 1.81 5.55
N LYS A 88 -4.01 2.30 6.26
CA LYS A 88 -4.06 2.66 7.68
C LYS A 88 -3.29 3.95 7.93
N ILE A 89 -3.76 4.71 8.91
CA ILE A 89 -3.01 5.81 9.52
C ILE A 89 -2.36 5.29 10.80
N THR A 90 -1.04 5.34 10.87
CA THR A 90 -0.26 4.79 11.99
C THR A 90 0.10 5.87 13.01
N ASN A 91 0.35 7.07 12.53
CA ASN A 91 0.78 8.20 13.34
C ASN A 91 0.21 9.53 12.80
N SER A 92 0.12 10.52 13.67
CA SER A 92 -0.31 11.87 13.32
C SER A 92 0.62 12.90 13.92
N ILE A 93 1.05 13.85 13.11
CA ILE A 93 1.77 15.06 13.53
C ILE A 93 0.85 16.24 13.23
N THR A 94 0.53 17.01 14.26
CA THR A 94 -0.30 18.20 14.10
C THR A 94 0.43 19.44 14.55
N ARG A 95 0.19 20.57 13.89
CA ARG A 95 0.96 21.78 14.12
C ARG A 95 0.17 23.05 13.88
N LEU A 96 0.26 23.95 14.85
CA LEU A 96 0.06 25.39 14.66
C LEU A 96 1.41 26.02 14.27
N PRO A 97 1.58 26.59 13.07
CA PRO A 97 2.88 27.13 12.63
C PRO A 97 3.45 28.23 13.54
N GLY A 98 2.59 28.95 14.25
CA GLY A 98 3.01 29.97 15.22
C GLY A 98 3.51 29.41 16.56
N ILE A 99 3.65 28.09 16.70
CA ILE A 99 4.16 27.40 17.90
C ILE A 99 5.42 26.60 17.53
N SER A 100 6.37 26.54 18.46
CA SER A 100 7.65 25.83 18.29
C SER A 100 7.58 24.32 18.48
N PHE A 101 6.43 23.77 18.87
CA PHE A 101 6.25 22.35 19.15
C PHE A 101 4.98 21.80 18.49
N ASP A 102 5.05 20.53 18.12
CA ASP A 102 3.92 19.78 17.55
C ASP A 102 2.95 19.34 18.65
N GLY A 103 1.70 19.08 18.25
CA GLY A 103 0.70 18.48 19.13
C GLY A 103 1.16 17.11 19.65
N SER A 104 0.89 16.83 20.92
CA SER A 104 1.28 15.58 21.58
C SER A 104 0.21 14.49 21.53
N LEU A 105 -1.03 14.82 21.18
CA LEU A 105 -2.14 13.88 21.08
C LEU A 105 -2.21 13.28 19.68
N GLN A 106 -2.38 11.96 19.63
CA GLN A 106 -2.63 11.22 18.40
C GLN A 106 -4.08 11.39 17.97
N VAL A 107 -4.30 11.71 16.69
CA VAL A 107 -5.62 12.03 16.12
C VAL A 107 -5.76 11.49 14.70
N GLY A 108 -6.98 11.50 14.17
CA GLY A 108 -7.30 11.16 12.79
C GLY A 108 -7.16 9.68 12.43
N ARG A 109 -6.99 8.78 13.39
CA ARG A 109 -6.86 7.33 13.10
C ARG A 109 -8.15 6.75 12.53
N GLN A 110 -9.30 7.31 12.91
CA GLN A 110 -10.59 6.84 12.40
C GLN A 110 -10.84 7.32 10.96
N LEU A 111 -10.05 8.26 10.43
CA LEU A 111 -10.15 8.66 9.02
C LEU A 111 -9.89 7.50 8.06
N SER A 112 -9.07 6.51 8.46
CA SER A 112 -8.87 5.29 7.67
C SER A 112 -10.17 4.53 7.43
N LYS A 113 -11.18 4.62 8.31
CA LYS A 113 -12.50 4.01 8.08
C LYS A 113 -13.22 4.69 6.92
N LEU A 114 -13.21 6.03 6.87
CA LEU A 114 -13.82 6.80 5.78
C LEU A 114 -13.11 6.53 4.44
N ILE A 115 -11.79 6.41 4.46
CA ILE A 115 -10.98 6.16 3.26
C ILE A 115 -11.21 4.75 2.70
N ASN A 116 -11.38 3.75 3.58
CA ASN A 116 -11.58 2.35 3.19
C ASN A 116 -13.05 1.97 2.93
N ALA A 117 -14.01 2.80 3.36
CA ALA A 117 -15.44 2.49 3.22
C ALA A 117 -15.87 2.42 1.75
N LYS A 118 -16.90 1.63 1.45
CA LYS A 118 -17.50 1.63 0.11
C LYS A 118 -18.22 2.95 -0.14
N GLU A 119 -18.99 3.38 0.84
CA GLU A 119 -19.72 4.65 0.83
C GLU A 119 -19.34 5.47 2.07
N TYR A 120 -19.13 6.77 1.89
CA TYR A 120 -18.88 7.68 3.00
C TYR A 120 -19.56 9.04 2.78
N GLU A 121 -19.86 9.71 3.87
CA GLU A 121 -20.38 11.08 3.89
C GLU A 121 -19.75 11.85 5.06
N VAL A 122 -19.17 13.02 4.80
CA VAL A 122 -18.72 13.93 5.87
C VAL A 122 -19.86 14.87 6.22
N LEU A 123 -20.36 14.77 7.45
CA LEU A 123 -21.46 15.61 7.93
C LEU A 123 -20.96 16.98 8.37
N SER A 124 -19.82 17.02 9.08
CA SER A 124 -19.20 18.26 9.52
C SER A 124 -17.70 18.09 9.81
N MET A 125 -16.95 19.18 9.70
CA MET A 125 -15.64 19.33 10.31
C MET A 125 -15.59 20.70 10.97
N ASN A 126 -15.89 20.74 12.27
CA ASN A 126 -16.03 21.99 13.00
C ASN A 126 -14.69 22.41 13.59
N VAL A 127 -14.26 23.61 13.23
CA VAL A 127 -13.14 24.30 13.87
C VAL A 127 -13.74 25.33 14.82
N THR A 128 -13.39 25.23 16.09
CA THR A 128 -13.89 26.10 17.15
C THR A 128 -12.76 26.91 17.74
N VAL A 129 -12.95 28.22 17.76
CA VAL A 129 -12.09 29.18 18.47
C VAL A 129 -12.92 29.87 19.54
N GLU A 130 -12.55 29.71 20.80
CA GLU A 130 -13.26 30.33 21.91
C GLU A 130 -12.32 31.20 22.74
N LYS A 131 -12.88 32.25 23.35
CA LYS A 131 -12.14 33.11 24.26
C LYS A 131 -11.93 32.37 25.59
N LEU A 132 -10.67 32.16 25.98
CA LEU A 132 -10.32 31.52 27.25
C LEU A 132 -10.36 32.54 28.41
N ASP A 133 -9.85 33.75 28.17
CA ASP A 133 -9.82 34.80 29.18
C ASP A 133 -9.88 36.22 28.58
N ASN A 134 -9.94 37.24 29.46
CA ASN A 134 -9.95 38.65 29.06
C ASN A 134 -8.57 39.23 28.73
N ARG A 135 -7.51 38.41 28.68
CA ARG A 135 -6.13 38.82 28.40
C ARG A 135 -5.72 38.54 26.94
N GLY A 136 -6.66 38.08 26.11
CA GLY A 136 -6.41 37.79 24.71
C GLY A 136 -5.94 36.35 24.46
N ASN A 137 -6.25 35.43 25.38
CA ASN A 137 -6.03 34.02 25.19
C ASN A 137 -7.27 33.30 24.66
N TYR A 138 -7.05 32.31 23.81
CA TYR A 138 -8.08 31.53 23.14
C TYR A 138 -7.82 30.03 23.29
N THR A 139 -8.88 29.24 23.18
CA THR A 139 -8.81 27.80 22.93
C THR A 139 -9.07 27.52 21.46
N TYR A 140 -8.56 26.40 20.99
CA TYR A 140 -8.73 25.94 19.62
C TYR A 140 -9.08 24.46 19.64
N ALA A 141 -10.06 24.05 18.84
CA ALA A 141 -10.47 22.65 18.72
C ALA A 141 -10.90 22.35 17.28
N ILE A 142 -10.68 21.11 16.85
CA ILE A 142 -11.18 20.58 15.59
C ILE A 142 -11.79 19.22 15.88
N GLY A 143 -13.05 19.03 15.49
CA GLY A 143 -13.72 17.72 15.52
C GLY A 143 -14.49 17.50 14.23
N TYR A 144 -14.67 16.25 13.84
CA TYR A 144 -15.50 15.88 12.70
C TYR A 144 -16.54 14.83 13.04
N GLU A 145 -17.60 14.81 12.25
CA GLU A 145 -18.62 13.77 12.23
C GLU A 145 -18.85 13.34 10.79
N ALA A 146 -18.92 12.03 10.57
CA ALA A 146 -19.05 11.42 9.27
C ALA A 146 -19.78 10.07 9.37
N ILE A 147 -20.19 9.54 8.23
CA ILE A 147 -20.77 8.22 8.06
C ILE A 147 -19.84 7.41 7.15
N ALA A 148 -19.52 6.18 7.54
CA ALA A 148 -18.84 5.19 6.69
C ALA A 148 -19.64 3.89 6.71
N ASP A 149 -20.07 3.43 5.54
CA ASP A 149 -20.86 2.19 5.37
C ASP A 149 -22.07 2.09 6.34
N GLY A 150 -22.72 3.24 6.60
CA GLY A 150 -23.88 3.36 7.50
C GLY A 150 -23.54 3.53 8.99
N GLU A 151 -22.26 3.52 9.37
CA GLU A 151 -21.82 3.72 10.76
C GLU A 151 -21.34 5.16 11.00
N MET A 152 -21.74 5.73 12.15
CA MET A 152 -21.25 7.05 12.57
C MET A 152 -19.79 6.98 13.03
N VAL A 153 -18.95 7.81 12.43
CA VAL A 153 -17.55 8.03 12.79
C VAL A 153 -17.39 9.45 13.29
N LYS A 154 -16.82 9.61 14.48
CA LYS A 154 -16.51 10.92 15.06
C LYS A 154 -15.16 10.87 15.76
N GLU A 155 -14.40 11.95 15.63
CA GLU A 155 -13.06 12.05 16.24
C GLU A 155 -12.64 13.52 16.35
N ASP A 156 -11.78 13.80 17.33
CA ASP A 156 -11.04 15.05 17.39
C ASP A 156 -9.85 14.98 16.44
N LEU A 157 -9.59 16.09 15.73
CA LEU A 157 -8.43 16.28 14.86
C LEU A 157 -7.41 17.26 15.45
N TYR A 158 -7.61 17.66 16.70
CA TYR A 158 -6.74 18.59 17.40
C TYR A 158 -5.76 17.87 18.32
N GLY A 159 -4.48 17.89 17.95
CA GLY A 159 -3.42 17.21 18.68
C GLY A 159 -2.88 17.91 19.93
N TYR A 160 -3.48 19.01 20.41
CA TYR A 160 -3.04 19.68 21.65
C TYR A 160 -4.10 19.56 22.75
N GLN A 161 -3.75 19.96 23.98
CA GLN A 161 -4.68 19.92 25.10
C GLN A 161 -5.85 20.89 24.90
N ARG A 162 -7.07 20.44 25.19
CA ARG A 162 -8.33 21.17 24.94
C ARG A 162 -8.40 22.59 25.55
N LEU A 163 -7.70 22.84 26.65
CA LEU A 163 -7.67 24.13 27.35
C LEU A 163 -6.30 24.81 27.27
N GLN A 164 -5.49 24.45 26.27
CA GLN A 164 -4.23 25.13 26.03
C GLN A 164 -4.49 26.60 25.66
N SER A 165 -3.88 27.50 26.42
CA SER A 165 -3.95 28.93 26.18
C SER A 165 -3.14 29.29 24.94
N LEU A 166 -3.81 29.83 23.92
CA LEU A 166 -3.20 30.25 22.65
C LEU A 166 -3.42 31.73 22.40
N ALA A 167 -2.41 32.39 21.83
CA ALA A 167 -2.51 33.74 21.32
C ALA A 167 -3.00 33.76 19.86
N ASP A 168 -3.51 34.91 19.42
CA ASP A 168 -4.02 35.14 18.07
C ASP A 168 -3.01 34.79 16.96
N PHE A 169 -1.76 35.22 17.10
CA PHE A 169 -0.68 34.98 16.15
C PHE A 169 -0.31 33.50 16.03
N GLN A 170 -0.67 32.68 17.00
CA GLN A 170 -0.44 31.23 16.97
C GLN A 170 -1.50 30.52 16.13
N ILE A 171 -2.74 31.02 16.15
CA ILE A 171 -3.89 30.46 15.43
C ILE A 171 -3.97 30.99 13.99
N LYS A 172 -3.63 32.26 13.78
CA LYS A 172 -3.75 32.98 12.50
C LYS A 172 -3.13 32.29 11.29
N PRO A 173 -1.95 31.65 11.39
CA PRO A 173 -1.34 30.97 10.25
C PRO A 173 -2.07 29.72 9.76
N GLY A 174 -3.10 29.24 10.47
CA GLY A 174 -3.81 28.01 10.17
C GLY A 174 -3.31 26.81 10.97
N TYR A 175 -3.83 25.63 10.64
CA TYR A 175 -3.54 24.37 11.32
C TYR A 175 -3.18 23.30 10.30
N ASN A 176 -2.08 22.59 10.54
CA ASN A 176 -1.61 21.51 9.66
C ASN A 176 -1.69 20.17 10.37
N MET A 177 -2.22 19.18 9.67
CA MET A 177 -2.23 17.77 10.08
C MET A 177 -1.49 16.97 9.02
N THR A 178 -0.52 16.18 9.47
CA THR A 178 0.22 15.23 8.64
C THR A 178 0.01 13.86 9.25
N PHE A 179 -0.51 12.93 8.47
CA PHE A 179 -0.77 11.56 8.89
C PHE A 179 0.21 10.64 8.18
N ASP A 180 0.98 9.89 8.95
CA ASP A 180 1.82 8.82 8.41
C ASP A 180 0.91 7.63 8.13
N THR A 181 1.08 7.04 6.95
CA THR A 181 0.20 5.99 6.44
C THR A 181 0.99 4.74 6.10
N GLU A 182 0.34 3.60 6.27
CA GLU A 182 0.81 2.29 5.81
C GLU A 182 -0.25 1.67 4.94
N TYR A 183 0.17 1.03 3.84
CA TYR A 183 -0.75 0.39 2.92
C TYR A 183 -0.05 -0.71 2.11
N THR A 184 -0.84 -1.54 1.45
CA THR A 184 -0.36 -2.59 0.56
C THR A 184 -0.87 -2.30 -0.85
N ILE A 185 -0.06 -2.57 -1.88
CA ILE A 185 -0.52 -2.50 -3.27
C ILE A 185 -0.99 -3.92 -3.65
N SER A 186 -2.16 -4.02 -4.31
CA SER A 186 -2.92 -5.24 -4.56
C SER A 186 -2.12 -6.53 -4.54
N GLU A 187 -2.52 -7.44 -3.66
CA GLU A 187 -1.94 -8.77 -3.49
C GLU A 187 -2.55 -9.79 -4.45
N SER A 188 -3.34 -9.39 -5.46
CA SER A 188 -3.96 -10.35 -6.38
C SER A 188 -3.48 -10.13 -7.81
N ILE A 189 -3.06 -11.22 -8.44
CA ILE A 189 -2.72 -11.28 -9.86
C ILE A 189 -3.78 -12.02 -10.69
N GLU A 190 -4.97 -12.25 -10.14
CA GLU A 190 -6.05 -12.96 -10.84
C GLU A 190 -6.46 -12.20 -12.10
N HIS A 191 -6.07 -12.73 -13.26
CA HIS A 191 -6.29 -12.08 -14.55
C HIS A 191 -6.19 -13.08 -15.69
N THR A 192 -6.87 -12.81 -16.80
CA THR A 192 -6.69 -13.54 -18.05
C THR A 192 -6.69 -12.54 -19.20
N ASP A 193 -5.57 -12.50 -19.93
CA ASP A 193 -5.42 -11.62 -21.08
C ASP A 193 -6.49 -11.93 -22.13
N LYS A 194 -7.14 -10.89 -22.65
CA LYS A 194 -8.10 -11.01 -23.78
C LYS A 194 -7.47 -10.68 -25.13
N GLN A 195 -6.30 -10.03 -25.11
CA GLN A 195 -5.57 -9.54 -26.26
C GLN A 195 -4.07 -9.71 -26.01
N TYR A 196 -3.28 -9.77 -27.09
CA TYR A 196 -1.84 -9.94 -26.99
C TYR A 196 -1.15 -8.61 -26.67
N ASN A 197 -1.22 -8.22 -25.40
CA ASN A 197 -0.59 -6.99 -24.90
C ASN A 197 0.77 -7.25 -24.23
N SER A 198 1.06 -8.51 -23.88
CA SER A 198 2.33 -8.91 -23.27
C SER A 198 3.54 -8.61 -24.15
N ASN A 199 3.38 -8.68 -25.48
CA ASN A 199 4.47 -8.62 -26.46
C ASN A 199 5.59 -9.65 -26.20
N ILE A 200 5.31 -10.70 -25.42
CA ILE A 200 6.26 -11.77 -25.15
C ILE A 200 6.11 -12.84 -26.23
N SER A 201 7.20 -13.14 -26.92
CA SER A 201 7.26 -14.20 -27.93
C SER A 201 8.32 -15.24 -27.55
N LEU A 202 8.06 -16.51 -27.84
CA LEU A 202 9.07 -17.55 -27.74
C LEU A 202 10.15 -17.36 -28.82
N PRO A 203 11.37 -17.89 -28.60
CA PRO A 203 12.42 -17.82 -29.59
C PRO A 203 12.07 -18.63 -30.85
N LYS A 204 12.21 -18.02 -32.03
CA LYS A 204 11.98 -18.65 -33.32
C LYS A 204 13.12 -19.60 -33.70
N LEU A 205 13.02 -20.86 -33.27
CA LEU A 205 14.00 -21.90 -33.57
C LEU A 205 13.59 -22.84 -34.72
N GLY A 206 12.41 -22.63 -35.31
CA GLY A 206 11.88 -23.48 -36.40
C GLY A 206 11.38 -24.85 -35.92
N ILE A 207 11.16 -25.01 -34.62
CA ILE A 207 10.62 -26.21 -33.97
C ILE A 207 9.45 -25.82 -33.07
N ASP A 208 8.53 -26.75 -32.85
CA ASP A 208 7.51 -26.63 -31.80
C ASP A 208 8.12 -27.05 -30.46
N PHE A 209 7.67 -26.41 -29.38
CA PHE A 209 8.09 -26.72 -28.02
C PHE A 209 7.04 -27.57 -27.32
N LEU A 210 7.48 -28.51 -26.49
CA LEU A 210 6.60 -29.17 -25.53
C LEU A 210 6.11 -28.14 -24.50
N ALA A 211 4.90 -28.31 -23.98
CA ALA A 211 4.37 -27.43 -22.93
C ALA A 211 5.30 -27.37 -21.70
N SER A 212 5.93 -28.50 -21.32
CA SER A 212 6.97 -28.52 -20.28
C SER A 212 8.16 -27.61 -20.58
N GLN A 213 8.64 -27.59 -21.82
CA GLN A 213 9.77 -26.74 -22.23
C GLN A 213 9.39 -25.26 -22.17
N VAL A 214 8.15 -24.91 -22.52
CA VAL A 214 7.65 -23.54 -22.39
C VAL A 214 7.62 -23.11 -20.92
N ILE A 215 7.09 -23.96 -20.03
CA ILE A 215 7.09 -23.71 -18.58
C ILE A 215 8.52 -23.51 -18.06
N ASP A 216 9.45 -24.41 -18.45
CA ASP A 216 10.85 -24.32 -18.06
C ASP A 216 11.51 -23.03 -18.57
N MET A 217 11.19 -22.58 -19.78
CA MET A 217 11.71 -21.31 -20.32
C MET A 217 11.33 -20.10 -19.49
N PHE A 218 10.14 -20.09 -18.90
CA PHE A 218 9.68 -19.04 -17.99
C PHE A 218 10.17 -19.23 -16.55
N ASN A 219 10.54 -20.43 -16.13
CA ASN A 219 11.04 -20.69 -14.77
C ASN A 219 12.57 -20.65 -14.66
N TYR A 220 13.31 -20.75 -15.78
CA TYR A 220 14.76 -20.85 -15.79
C TYR A 220 15.44 -19.46 -15.93
N GLN A 221 16.28 -19.11 -14.95
CA GLN A 221 16.83 -17.76 -14.76
C GLN A 221 17.81 -17.17 -15.80
N PRO A 222 18.50 -17.90 -16.71
CA PRO A 222 19.29 -17.23 -17.74
C PRO A 222 18.43 -16.60 -18.86
N ASN A 223 17.11 -16.82 -18.89
CA ASN A 223 16.22 -16.21 -19.87
C ASN A 223 15.47 -15.00 -19.28
N ASN A 224 15.42 -13.90 -20.03
CA ASN A 224 14.66 -12.69 -19.65
C ASN A 224 13.12 -12.89 -19.64
N LEU A 225 12.61 -14.07 -19.98
CA LEU A 225 11.16 -14.32 -20.08
C LEU A 225 10.46 -14.22 -18.72
N ASN A 226 11.07 -14.71 -17.64
CA ASN A 226 10.50 -14.56 -16.29
C ASN A 226 10.40 -13.09 -15.89
N GLN A 227 11.48 -12.32 -16.11
CA GLN A 227 11.51 -10.88 -15.81
C GLN A 227 10.50 -10.11 -16.67
N ASN A 228 10.41 -10.41 -17.97
CA ASN A 228 9.42 -9.79 -18.85
C ASN A 228 7.98 -10.10 -18.39
N ALA A 229 7.73 -11.32 -17.90
CA ALA A 229 6.43 -11.69 -17.35
C ALA A 229 6.13 -10.91 -16.07
N ILE A 230 7.09 -10.80 -15.15
CA ILE A 230 6.98 -9.99 -13.93
C ILE A 230 6.68 -8.52 -14.28
N ASP A 231 7.45 -7.92 -15.19
CA ASP A 231 7.29 -6.52 -15.60
C ASP A 231 5.91 -6.28 -16.24
N TYR A 232 5.46 -7.21 -17.08
CA TYR A 232 4.14 -7.14 -17.70
C TYR A 232 2.99 -7.29 -16.67
N ILE A 233 3.08 -8.25 -15.74
CA ILE A 233 2.05 -8.43 -14.69
C ILE A 233 2.00 -7.20 -13.78
N ASN A 234 3.15 -6.71 -13.32
CA ASN A 234 3.26 -5.52 -12.48
C ASN A 234 2.64 -4.30 -13.16
N SER A 235 2.92 -4.07 -14.45
CA SER A 235 2.37 -2.93 -15.19
C SER A 235 0.88 -3.09 -15.52
N THR A 236 0.42 -4.31 -15.82
CA THR A 236 -0.98 -4.58 -16.20
C THR A 236 -1.94 -4.45 -15.02
N LEU A 237 -1.55 -4.95 -13.85
CA LEU A 237 -2.39 -4.97 -12.66
C LEU A 237 -2.01 -3.91 -11.62
N ASN A 238 -0.98 -3.12 -11.89
CA ASN A 238 -0.38 -2.20 -10.93
C ASN A 238 -0.07 -2.90 -9.60
N VAL A 239 0.70 -3.99 -9.68
CA VAL A 239 1.15 -4.80 -8.55
C VAL A 239 2.67 -4.73 -8.42
N LYS A 240 3.21 -5.28 -7.31
CA LYS A 240 4.66 -5.33 -7.06
C LYS A 240 5.09 -6.75 -6.68
N ILE A 241 5.06 -7.66 -7.65
CA ILE A 241 5.63 -8.99 -7.50
C ILE A 241 7.11 -8.97 -7.92
N SER A 242 7.92 -9.72 -7.18
CA SER A 242 9.35 -9.91 -7.42
C SER A 242 9.68 -11.27 -8.03
N ASN A 243 8.74 -12.21 -7.93
CA ASN A 243 8.87 -13.55 -8.48
C ASN A 243 7.57 -14.00 -9.14
N THR A 244 7.72 -14.88 -10.12
CA THR A 244 6.61 -15.66 -10.69
C THR A 244 7.08 -17.08 -10.97
N SER A 245 6.16 -18.04 -10.95
CA SER A 245 6.40 -19.37 -11.50
C SER A 245 5.32 -19.69 -12.53
N ALA A 246 5.75 -20.10 -13.72
CA ALA A 246 4.88 -20.66 -14.74
C ALA A 246 4.41 -22.05 -14.29
N LEU A 247 3.11 -22.31 -14.43
CA LEU A 247 2.46 -23.52 -13.93
C LEU A 247 1.99 -24.43 -15.08
N ASN A 248 1.19 -23.89 -15.98
CA ASN A 248 0.51 -24.62 -17.04
C ASN A 248 0.50 -23.80 -18.34
N VAL A 249 0.28 -24.50 -19.45
CA VAL A 249 0.05 -23.92 -20.76
C VAL A 249 -1.36 -24.28 -21.23
N TYR A 250 -2.08 -23.33 -21.80
CA TYR A 250 -3.44 -23.55 -22.33
C TYR A 250 -3.55 -23.09 -23.77
N LYS A 251 -4.44 -23.73 -24.52
CA LYS A 251 -4.80 -23.27 -25.88
C LYS A 251 -5.43 -21.88 -25.80
N ALA A 252 -5.17 -21.04 -26.80
CA ALA A 252 -5.89 -19.77 -26.95
C ALA A 252 -6.92 -19.88 -28.10
N ILE A 253 -8.18 -19.64 -27.77
CA ILE A 253 -9.30 -19.69 -28.72
C ILE A 253 -9.54 -18.27 -29.23
N ASN A 254 -9.31 -18.03 -30.52
CA ASN A 254 -9.50 -16.71 -31.12
C ASN A 254 -10.93 -16.52 -31.61
N ASN A 255 -11.66 -15.60 -30.97
CA ASN A 255 -13.00 -15.16 -31.34
C ASN A 255 -12.93 -13.71 -31.85
N ASN A 256 -12.67 -13.53 -33.15
CA ASN A 256 -12.64 -12.23 -33.82
C ASN A 256 -11.66 -11.21 -33.20
N GLY A 257 -10.45 -11.65 -32.84
CA GLY A 257 -9.40 -10.79 -32.27
C GLY A 257 -9.44 -10.65 -30.75
N VAL A 258 -10.39 -11.33 -30.10
CA VAL A 258 -10.42 -11.54 -28.65
C VAL A 258 -10.07 -13.01 -28.38
N TYR A 259 -9.13 -13.23 -27.47
CA TYR A 259 -8.72 -14.58 -27.08
C TYR A 259 -9.43 -15.01 -25.80
N GLU A 260 -9.79 -16.29 -25.77
CA GLU A 260 -10.33 -16.98 -24.60
C GLU A 260 -9.44 -18.17 -24.26
N MET A 261 -9.26 -18.42 -22.96
CA MET A 261 -8.49 -19.56 -22.48
C MET A 261 -9.24 -20.87 -22.74
N GLY A 262 -8.62 -21.76 -23.50
CA GLY A 262 -9.14 -23.08 -23.84
C GLY A 262 -8.63 -24.16 -22.89
N GLU A 263 -8.57 -25.39 -23.43
CA GLU A 263 -8.09 -26.56 -22.70
C GLU A 263 -6.60 -26.45 -22.35
N ILE A 264 -6.21 -27.05 -21.23
CA ILE A 264 -4.82 -27.23 -20.84
C ILE A 264 -4.10 -28.12 -21.87
N ILE A 265 -2.87 -27.74 -22.23
CA ILE A 265 -1.96 -28.54 -23.05
C ILE A 265 -1.12 -29.38 -22.10
N SER A 266 -1.13 -30.70 -22.28
CA SER A 266 -0.38 -31.58 -21.38
C SER A 266 1.13 -31.35 -21.51
N ASN A 267 1.90 -31.52 -20.43
CA ASN A 267 3.35 -31.25 -20.42
C ASN A 267 4.17 -31.96 -21.52
N ASN A 268 3.68 -33.10 -22.02
CA ASN A 268 4.30 -33.90 -23.08
C ASN A 268 3.71 -33.65 -24.49
N GLU A 269 2.78 -32.71 -24.62
CA GLU A 269 2.20 -32.31 -25.89
C GLU A 269 2.90 -31.07 -26.44
N MET A 270 2.94 -30.97 -27.77
CA MET A 270 3.51 -29.83 -28.48
C MET A 270 2.54 -28.66 -28.46
N VAL A 271 3.06 -27.45 -28.24
CA VAL A 271 2.32 -26.20 -28.43
C VAL A 271 2.35 -25.84 -29.91
N THR A 272 1.23 -26.07 -30.61
CA THR A 272 1.17 -25.94 -32.07
C THR A 272 0.63 -24.58 -32.51
N GLU A 273 -0.20 -23.97 -31.67
CA GLU A 273 -0.91 -22.73 -31.87
C GLU A 273 0.06 -21.52 -31.91
N GLU A 274 -0.23 -20.51 -32.74
CA GLU A 274 0.58 -19.28 -32.81
C GLU A 274 0.49 -18.47 -31.50
N TYR A 275 -0.68 -18.49 -30.85
CA TYR A 275 -0.93 -17.86 -29.57
C TYR A 275 -1.43 -18.90 -28.58
N PHE A 276 -0.98 -18.80 -27.34
CA PHE A 276 -1.34 -19.71 -26.25
C PHE A 276 -1.22 -18.97 -24.91
N TYR A 277 -1.83 -19.51 -23.87
CA TYR A 277 -1.73 -18.94 -22.52
C TYR A 277 -0.65 -19.64 -21.70
N VAL A 278 0.12 -18.88 -20.94
CA VAL A 278 0.96 -19.39 -19.85
C VAL A 278 0.40 -18.85 -18.55
N SER A 279 0.09 -19.74 -17.60
CA SER A 279 -0.43 -19.33 -16.29
C SER A 279 0.71 -19.14 -15.29
N PHE A 280 0.69 -18.03 -14.56
CA PHE A 280 1.68 -17.68 -13.55
C PHE A 280 1.04 -17.58 -12.17
N ASN A 281 1.72 -18.09 -11.15
CA ASN A 281 1.51 -17.67 -9.76
C ASN A 281 2.71 -16.85 -9.28
N SER A 282 2.57 -16.24 -8.11
CA SER A 282 3.64 -15.54 -7.40
C SER A 282 3.57 -15.91 -5.93
N THR A 283 4.70 -15.90 -5.21
CA THR A 283 4.65 -15.98 -3.74
C THR A 283 4.30 -14.63 -3.11
N ASP A 284 4.38 -13.55 -3.87
CA ASP A 284 4.15 -12.17 -3.41
C ASP A 284 2.68 -11.75 -3.60
N ALA A 285 1.90 -12.54 -4.33
CA ALA A 285 0.50 -12.28 -4.63
C ALA A 285 -0.31 -13.57 -4.76
N SER A 286 -1.57 -13.52 -4.34
CA SER A 286 -2.61 -14.51 -4.55
C SER A 286 -3.17 -14.50 -5.99
N GLY A 287 -3.84 -15.59 -6.38
CA GLY A 287 -4.49 -15.73 -7.69
C GLY A 287 -3.55 -16.20 -8.80
N VAL A 288 -4.09 -16.31 -10.01
CA VAL A 288 -3.37 -16.78 -11.19
C VAL A 288 -3.49 -15.77 -12.33
N PHE A 289 -2.35 -15.41 -12.92
CA PHE A 289 -2.30 -14.59 -14.13
C PHE A 289 -2.16 -15.49 -15.35
N ASN A 290 -3.16 -15.53 -16.23
CA ASN A 290 -3.11 -16.22 -17.51
C ASN A 290 -2.68 -15.25 -18.61
N MET A 291 -1.40 -15.31 -18.98
CA MET A 291 -0.77 -14.41 -19.94
C MET A 291 -0.87 -14.97 -21.35
N LEU A 292 -1.28 -14.15 -22.31
CA LEU A 292 -1.27 -14.53 -23.71
C LEU A 292 0.14 -14.33 -24.29
N VAL A 293 0.73 -15.40 -24.81
CA VAL A 293 2.09 -15.45 -25.36
C VAL A 293 2.03 -15.87 -26.82
N LYS A 294 3.02 -15.42 -27.60
CA LYS A 294 3.18 -15.79 -29.01
C LYS A 294 4.29 -16.82 -29.18
N LYS A 295 4.11 -17.79 -30.08
CA LYS A 295 5.15 -18.76 -30.46
C LYS A 295 6.26 -18.14 -31.33
#